data_AF-A0A9Q4L094-F1
#
_entry.id   AF-A0A9Q4L094-F1
#
_cell.length_a   1.000
_cell.length_b   1.000
_cell.length_c   1.000
_cell.angle_alpha   90.00
_cell.angle_beta   90.00
_cell.angle_gamma   90.00
#
_symmetry.space_group_name_H-M   'P 1'
#
loop_
_entity.id
_entity.type
_entity.pdbx_description
1 polymer ?
#
loop_
_entity_poly.entity_id
_entity_poly.type
_entity_poly.pdbx_seq_one_letter_code
_entity_poly.pdbx_strand_id
1 'polypeptide(L)' 'MTGPRADDPKRCPDCEAVLPLRDPLIGWWLCDDCEVAVDADGERIA' A
#
# COMPACT_ATOMS: atom_id res chain seq x y z
N MET A 1 -0.74 15.48 20.46
CA MET A 1 0.20 14.89 19.50
C MET A 1 -0.61 14.00 18.57
N THR A 2 -1.24 14.60 17.58
CA THR A 2 -2.08 13.85 16.63
C THR A 2 -1.16 13.49 15.47
N GLY A 3 -0.81 12.20 15.38
CA GLY A 3 0.07 11.67 14.32
C GLY A 3 -0.46 11.99 12.92
N PRO A 4 0.40 11.90 11.89
CA PRO A 4 0.03 12.24 10.52
C PRO A 4 -1.27 11.53 10.14
N ARG A 5 -2.15 12.33 9.56
CA ARG A 5 -3.53 12.03 9.18
C ARG A 5 -3.52 10.71 8.43
N ALA A 6 -4.44 9.81 8.79
CA ALA A 6 -4.66 8.54 8.09
C ALA A 6 -4.45 8.74 6.59
N ASP A 7 -3.35 8.19 6.10
CA ASP A 7 -2.93 8.22 4.71
C ASP A 7 -4.13 7.84 3.86
N ASP A 8 -4.39 8.61 2.80
CA ASP A 8 -5.37 8.22 1.80
C ASP A 8 -5.15 6.74 1.44
N PRO A 9 -6.21 5.92 1.38
CA PRO A 9 -6.09 4.50 1.10
C PRO A 9 -5.32 4.32 -0.21
N LYS A 10 -4.11 3.77 -0.08
CA LYS A 10 -3.20 3.62 -1.22
C LYS A 10 -3.81 2.63 -2.20
N ARG A 11 -3.58 2.83 -3.50
CA ARG A 11 -4.14 1.96 -4.54
C ARG A 11 -3.04 1.18 -5.23
N CYS A 12 -3.37 -0.04 -5.64
CA CYS A 12 -2.50 -0.83 -6.48
C CYS A 12 -2.33 -0.14 -7.86
N PRO A 13 -1.10 -0.03 -8.39
CA PRO A 13 -0.87 0.58 -9.70
C PRO A 13 -1.42 -0.27 -10.88
N ASP A 14 -1.61 -1.58 -10.68
CA ASP A 14 -2.01 -2.50 -11.76
C ASP A 14 -3.53 -2.65 -11.87
N CYS A 15 -4.24 -2.73 -10.74
CA CYS A 15 -5.69 -3.00 -10.72
C CYS A 15 -6.52 -1.91 -10.03
N GLU A 16 -5.87 -0.83 -9.55
CA GLU A 16 -6.51 0.29 -8.83
C GLU A 16 -7.26 -0.08 -7.54
N ALA A 17 -7.12 -1.33 -7.10
CA ALA A 17 -7.68 -1.84 -5.86
C ALA A 17 -7.10 -1.10 -4.66
N VAL A 18 -7.93 -0.92 -3.62
CA VAL A 18 -7.49 -0.32 -2.37
C VAL A 18 -6.58 -1.30 -1.64
N LEU A 19 -5.34 -0.89 -1.41
CA LEU A 19 -4.39 -1.64 -0.62
C LEU A 19 -4.79 -1.58 0.86
N PRO A 20 -4.64 -2.69 1.59
CA PRO A 20 -4.94 -2.72 3.01
C PRO A 20 -4.06 -1.74 3.80
N LEU A 21 -4.48 -1.43 5.03
CA LEU A 21 -3.68 -0.57 5.90
C LEU A 21 -2.29 -1.18 6.06
N ARG A 22 -1.25 -0.35 5.89
CA ARG A 22 0.15 -0.79 5.95
C ARG A 22 0.45 -1.42 7.31
N ASP A 23 1.05 -2.61 7.31
CA ASP A 23 1.68 -3.13 8.51
C ASP A 23 2.93 -2.30 8.84
N PRO A 24 3.05 -1.72 10.04
CA PRO A 24 4.18 -0.86 10.39
C PRO A 24 5.53 -1.59 10.41
N LEU A 25 5.57 -2.92 10.42
CA LEU A 25 6.79 -3.73 10.34
C LEU A 25 7.16 -4.08 8.90
N ILE A 26 6.23 -3.96 7.95
CA ILE A 26 6.44 -4.31 6.54
C ILE A 26 6.67 -3.02 5.74
N GLY A 27 7.76 -2.99 4.98
CA GLY A 27 8.17 -1.86 4.14
C GLY A 27 7.29 -1.61 2.91
N TRP A 28 6.30 -2.47 2.67
CA TRP A 28 5.57 -2.62 1.42
C TRP A 28 4.14 -3.15 1.67
N TRP A 29 3.28 -3.06 0.67
CA TRP A 29 1.90 -3.56 0.66
C TRP A 29 1.78 -4.72 -0.30
N LEU A 30 0.99 -5.72 0.04
CA LEU A 30 0.53 -6.73 -0.90
C LEU A 30 -0.88 -6.37 -1.37
N CYS A 31 -1.12 -6.36 -2.68
CA CYS A 31 -2.47 -6.30 -3.20
C CYS A 31 -3.13 -7.68 -3.13
N ASP A 32 -4.29 -7.80 -2.50
CA ASP A 32 -5.00 -9.07 -2.39
C ASP A 32 -5.64 -9.54 -3.71
N ASP A 33 -5.90 -8.62 -4.65
CA ASP A 33 -6.55 -8.95 -5.94
C ASP A 33 -5.57 -9.48 -6.99
N CYS A 34 -4.38 -8.89 -7.08
CA CYS A 34 -3.37 -9.24 -8.10
C CYS A 34 -2.07 -9.80 -7.52
N GLU A 35 -1.98 -9.95 -6.19
CA GLU A 35 -0.82 -10.47 -5.47
C GLU A 35 0.48 -9.68 -5.77
N VAL A 36 0.35 -8.41 -6.13
CA VAL A 36 1.46 -7.52 -6.43
C VAL A 36 1.97 -6.84 -5.17
N ALA A 37 3.28 -6.89 -4.96
CA ALA A 37 3.96 -6.12 -3.92
C ALA A 37 4.17 -4.66 -4.40
N VAL A 38 3.79 -3.70 -3.56
CA VAL A 38 3.85 -2.26 -3.83
C VAL A 38 4.65 -1.57 -2.73
N ASP A 39 5.53 -0.64 -3.06
CA ASP A 39 6.37 0.07 -2.09
C ASP A 39 5.71 1.33 -1.47
N ALA A 40 6.48 2.04 -0.63
CA ALA A 40 6.11 3.28 0.04
C ALA A 40 5.82 4.44 -0.91
N ASP A 41 6.29 4.38 -2.15
CA ASP A 41 6.09 5.38 -3.19
C ASP A 41 4.90 5.04 -4.10
N GLY A 42 4.46 3.79 -4.09
CA GLY A 42 3.30 3.30 -4.84
C GLY A 42 3.71 2.55 -6.11
N GLU A 43 4.99 2.25 -6.24
CA GLU A 43 5.53 1.50 -7.36
C GLU A 43 5.58 0.01 -7.03
N ARG A 44 5.54 -0.80 -8.08
CA ARG A 44 5.64 -2.24 -7.96
C ARG A 44 7.06 -2.65 -7.58
N ILE A 45 7.15 -3.51 -6.57
CA ILE A 45 8.38 -4.21 -6.21
C ILE A 45 8.40 -5.50 -7.05
N ALA A 46 9.42 -5.64 -7.90
CA ALA A 46 9.58 -6.76 -8.82
C ALA A 46 10.14 -8.02 -8.14
#